data_AF-A0A352WSU8-F1
#
_entry.id   AF-A0A352WSU8-F1
#
_cell.length_a   1.000
_cell.length_b   1.000
_cell.length_c   1.000
_cell.angle_alpha   90.00
_cell.angle_beta   90.00
_cell.angle_gamma   90.00
#
_symmetry.space_group_name_H-M   'P 1'
#
loop_
_entity.id
_entity.type
_entity.pdbx_description
1 polymer ?
#
loop_
_entity_poly.entity_id
_entity_poly.type
_entity_poly.pdbx_seq_one_letter_code
_entity_poly.pdbx_strand_id
1 'polypeptide(L)'
;ARPFLEKLPPEIPLITGQRNIDSLFPIAKGGTACVPGPFGSGKTVVQHQLAKWSDVDIVIYIGCGERGNEMTDVLREFPELSDPHTGHSLMKRTVLIANTSDMPVAARE
;
A
#
# COMPACT_ATOMS: atom_id res chain seq x y z
N ALA A 1 -15.75 -12.75 2.67
CA ALA A 1 -15.40 -11.81 3.77
C ALA A 1 -15.23 -12.60 5.06
N ARG A 2 -14.30 -12.22 5.93
CA ARG A 2 -14.16 -12.83 7.27
C ARG A 2 -15.26 -12.26 8.19
N PRO A 3 -15.91 -13.06 9.05
CA PRO A 3 -16.98 -12.58 9.91
C PRO A 3 -16.45 -11.60 10.98
N PHE A 4 -17.25 -10.60 11.32
CA PHE A 4 -17.01 -9.61 12.38
C PHE A 4 -18.33 -9.28 13.07
N LEU A 5 -18.28 -8.69 14.27
CA LEU A 5 -19.47 -8.40 15.08
C LEU A 5 -20.29 -7.22 14.51
N GLU A 6 -19.63 -6.07 14.33
CA GLU A 6 -20.25 -4.87 13.76
C GLU A 6 -19.23 -4.02 12.99
N LYS A 7 -19.72 -3.17 12.07
CA LYS A 7 -18.90 -2.21 11.33
C LYS A 7 -19.01 -0.85 12.01
N LEU A 8 -17.93 -0.41 12.65
CA LEU A 8 -17.87 0.90 13.28
C LEU A 8 -17.76 2.03 12.23
N PRO A 9 -18.32 3.21 12.52
CA PRO A 9 -18.06 4.40 11.70
C PRO A 9 -16.56 4.75 11.75
N PRO A 10 -15.95 5.13 10.61
CA PRO A 10 -14.53 5.42 10.57
C PRO A 10 -14.26 6.85 11.08
N GLU A 11 -13.85 6.97 12.33
CA GLU A 11 -13.61 8.27 13.00
C GLU A 11 -12.13 8.65 13.10
N ILE A 12 -11.23 7.66 13.01
CA ILE A 12 -9.79 7.85 13.19
C ILE A 12 -9.14 8.06 11.82
N PRO A 13 -8.39 9.15 11.56
CA PRO A 13 -7.66 9.32 10.32
C PRO A 13 -6.50 8.33 10.20
N LEU A 14 -6.25 7.84 8.99
CA LEU A 14 -5.03 7.15 8.59
C LEU A 14 -3.98 8.22 8.30
N ILE A 15 -2.92 8.26 9.11
CA ILE A 15 -1.82 9.21 8.92
C ILE A 15 -0.88 8.63 7.89
N THR A 16 -0.83 9.25 6.72
CA THR A 16 -0.05 8.76 5.57
C THR A 16 1.37 9.36 5.50
N GLY A 17 1.60 10.46 6.23
CA GLY A 17 2.83 11.26 6.15
C GLY A 17 2.89 12.13 4.88
N GLN A 18 1.89 12.07 4.01
CA GLN A 18 1.82 12.85 2.78
C GLN A 18 0.97 14.09 3.01
N ARG A 19 1.60 15.27 2.94
CA ARG A 19 0.94 16.56 3.26
C ARG A 19 -0.37 16.77 2.51
N ASN A 20 -0.42 16.44 1.22
CA ASN A 20 -1.62 16.61 0.39
C ASN A 20 -2.74 15.66 0.79
N ILE A 21 -2.44 14.40 1.12
CA ILE A 21 -3.44 13.42 1.54
C ILE A 21 -3.93 13.78 2.94
N ASP A 22 -3.02 13.96 3.90
CA ASP A 22 -3.39 14.19 5.30
C ASP A 22 -4.12 15.52 5.52
N SER A 23 -3.84 16.55 4.69
CA SER A 23 -4.46 17.88 4.86
C SER A 23 -5.71 18.09 4.01
N LEU A 24 -5.73 17.62 2.76
CA LEU A 24 -6.79 17.96 1.78
C LEU A 24 -7.74 16.80 1.51
N PHE A 25 -7.24 15.56 1.56
CA PHE A 25 -7.99 14.36 1.18
C PHE A 25 -7.76 13.22 2.19
N PRO A 26 -8.08 13.42 3.48
CA PRO A 26 -7.76 12.46 4.52
C PRO A 26 -8.53 11.16 4.31
N ILE A 27 -7.85 10.04 4.55
CA ILE A 27 -8.42 8.70 4.53
C ILE A 27 -8.62 8.30 5.99
N ALA A 28 -9.76 7.74 6.35
CA ALA A 28 -9.96 7.22 7.69
C ALA A 28 -9.48 5.74 7.78
N LYS A 29 -9.08 5.28 8.97
CA LYS A 29 -8.71 3.87 9.20
C LYS A 29 -9.94 2.99 8.95
N GLY A 30 -9.80 2.01 8.05
CA GLY A 30 -10.92 1.20 7.54
C GLY A 30 -11.70 1.85 6.38
N GLY A 31 -11.29 3.04 5.96
CA GLY A 31 -11.79 3.72 4.76
C GLY A 31 -11.24 3.13 3.47
N THR A 32 -11.76 3.63 2.36
CA THR A 32 -11.37 3.22 0.99
C THR A 32 -11.00 4.44 0.18
N ALA A 33 -9.92 4.36 -0.58
CA ALA A 33 -9.43 5.42 -1.44
C ALA A 33 -9.04 4.86 -2.82
N CYS A 34 -9.09 5.70 -3.84
CA CYS A 34 -8.69 5.36 -5.20
C CYS A 34 -7.75 6.43 -5.74
N VAL A 35 -6.68 6.01 -6.42
CA VAL A 35 -5.71 6.89 -7.08
C VAL A 35 -5.78 6.67 -8.59
N PRO A 36 -6.74 7.29 -9.29
CA PRO A 36 -6.82 7.21 -10.75
C PRO A 36 -5.74 8.08 -11.38
N GLY A 37 -5.24 7.68 -12.55
CA GLY A 37 -4.29 8.49 -13.29
C GLY A 37 -3.76 7.82 -14.56
N PRO A 38 -3.30 8.60 -15.56
CA PRO A 38 -2.76 8.06 -16.79
C PRO A 38 -1.46 7.28 -16.54
N PHE A 39 -1.01 6.55 -17.56
CA PHE A 39 0.29 5.90 -17.51
C PHE A 39 1.40 6.94 -17.24
N GLY A 40 2.34 6.63 -16.34
CA GLY A 40 3.43 7.54 -15.96
C GLY A 40 3.08 8.65 -14.97
N SER A 41 1.84 8.72 -14.45
CA SER A 41 1.41 9.78 -13.52
C SER A 41 1.85 9.60 -12.06
N GLY A 42 2.74 8.64 -11.76
CA GLY A 42 3.23 8.41 -10.40
C GLY A 42 2.28 7.65 -9.47
N LYS A 43 1.32 6.87 -9.99
CA LYS A 43 0.40 6.05 -9.17
C LYS A 43 1.16 5.12 -8.21
N THR A 44 2.12 4.37 -8.73
CA THR A 44 2.96 3.45 -7.96
C THR A 44 3.77 4.18 -6.89
N VAL A 45 4.25 5.40 -7.18
CA VAL A 45 5.00 6.23 -6.22
C VAL A 45 4.13 6.57 -5.01
N VAL A 46 2.87 6.97 -5.23
CA VAL A 46 1.93 7.25 -4.13
C VAL A 46 1.71 5.99 -3.29
N GLN A 47 1.49 4.83 -3.92
CA GLN A 47 1.30 3.57 -3.21
C GLN A 47 2.55 3.16 -2.39
N HIS A 48 3.74 3.37 -2.92
CA HIS A 48 4.99 3.13 -2.18
C HIS A 48 5.14 4.05 -0.98
N GLN A 49 4.80 5.33 -1.10
CA GLN A 49 4.83 6.24 0.04
C GLN A 49 3.83 5.83 1.13
N LEU A 50 2.63 5.40 0.73
CA LEU A 50 1.65 4.85 1.68
C LEU A 50 2.18 3.59 2.38
N ALA A 51 2.78 2.65 1.66
CA ALA A 51 3.37 1.46 2.26
C ALA A 51 4.51 1.79 3.24
N LYS A 52 5.31 2.81 2.93
CA LYS A 52 6.48 3.20 3.74
C LYS A 52 6.10 3.97 5.02
N TRP A 53 5.15 4.91 4.91
CA TRP A 53 4.93 5.92 5.96
C TRP A 53 3.59 5.83 6.67
N SER A 54 2.64 5.01 6.20
CA SER A 54 1.33 4.94 6.87
C SER A 54 1.46 4.38 8.27
N ASP A 55 0.65 4.94 9.19
CA ASP A 55 0.56 4.55 10.59
C ASP A 55 -0.25 3.26 10.82
N VAL A 56 0.21 2.19 10.16
CA VAL A 56 -0.38 0.84 10.19
C VAL A 56 0.61 -0.20 10.68
N ASP A 57 0.09 -1.22 11.36
CA ASP A 57 0.91 -2.32 11.86
C ASP A 57 1.29 -3.32 10.75
N ILE A 58 0.44 -3.48 9.74
CA ILE A 58 0.62 -4.45 8.65
C ILE A 58 0.25 -3.80 7.32
N VAL A 59 1.12 -3.99 6.32
CA VAL A 59 0.90 -3.58 4.93
C VAL A 59 0.67 -4.83 4.08
N ILE A 60 -0.43 -4.86 3.35
CA ILE A 60 -0.69 -5.90 2.33
C ILE A 60 -0.59 -5.20 0.98
N TYR A 61 0.50 -5.46 0.25
CA TYR A 61 0.75 -4.87 -1.05
C TYR A 61 0.42 -5.89 -2.14
N ILE A 62 -0.52 -5.54 -3.03
CA ILE A 62 -0.96 -6.42 -4.12
C ILE A 62 -0.63 -5.72 -5.44
N GLY A 63 0.41 -6.19 -6.13
CA GLY A 63 0.75 -5.72 -7.47
C GLY A 63 0.15 -6.64 -8.52
N CYS A 64 -1.01 -6.31 -9.07
CA CYS A 64 -1.71 -7.10 -10.08
C CYS A 64 -1.64 -6.45 -11.45
N GLY A 65 -1.09 -7.15 -12.45
CA GLY A 65 -0.92 -6.65 -13.82
C GLY A 65 0.13 -5.54 -13.95
N GLU A 66 0.93 -5.29 -12.91
CA GLU A 66 1.98 -4.28 -12.91
C GLU A 66 3.23 -4.76 -13.65
N ARG A 67 4.10 -3.81 -13.99
CA ARG A 67 5.39 -4.10 -14.62
C ARG A 67 6.30 -4.82 -13.63
N GLY A 68 6.93 -5.92 -14.05
CA GLY A 68 7.80 -6.73 -13.18
C GLY A 68 8.96 -5.95 -12.54
N ASN A 69 9.46 -4.91 -13.20
CA ASN A 69 10.50 -4.05 -12.63
C ASN A 69 10.01 -3.32 -11.38
N GLU A 70 8.76 -2.82 -11.38
CA GLU A 70 8.20 -2.10 -10.23
C GLU A 70 8.08 -3.03 -9.02
N MET A 71 7.71 -4.29 -9.23
CA MET A 71 7.64 -5.30 -8.17
C MET A 71 9.02 -5.73 -7.67
N THR A 72 10.00 -5.77 -8.56
CA THR A 72 11.40 -6.07 -8.20
C THR A 72 11.99 -4.95 -7.35
N ASP A 73 11.67 -3.69 -7.66
CA ASP A 73 12.13 -2.53 -6.89
C ASP A 73 11.59 -2.57 -5.46
N VAL A 74 10.31 -2.93 -5.26
CA VAL A 74 9.73 -3.13 -3.92
C VAL A 74 10.49 -4.20 -3.14
N LEU A 75 10.74 -5.36 -3.76
CA LEU A 75 11.46 -6.47 -3.13
C LEU A 75 12.90 -6.12 -2.73
N ARG A 76 13.54 -5.18 -3.44
CA ARG A 76 14.90 -4.73 -3.16
C ARG A 76 14.95 -3.60 -2.14
N GLU A 77 14.03 -2.64 -2.23
CA GLU A 77 14.04 -1.46 -1.35
C GLU A 77 13.48 -1.74 0.04
N PHE A 78 12.40 -2.52 0.14
CA PHE A 78 11.68 -2.69 1.41
C PHE A 78 12.51 -3.38 2.50
N PRO A 79 13.41 -4.34 2.18
CA PRO A 79 14.35 -4.89 3.16
C PRO A 79 15.31 -3.86 3.75
N GLU A 80 15.82 -2.94 2.93
CA GLU A 80 16.82 -1.93 3.31
C GLU A 80 16.22 -0.74 4.07
N LEU A 81 14.91 -0.51 3.88
CA LEU A 81 14.20 0.56 4.57
C LEU A 81 13.82 0.14 5.98
N SER A 82 14.29 0.93 6.96
CA SER A 82 13.85 0.80 8.34
C SER A 82 12.54 1.53 8.55
N ASP A 83 11.57 0.85 9.16
CA ASP A 83 10.32 1.42 9.61
C ASP A 83 10.59 2.44 10.73
N PRO A 84 10.20 3.72 10.57
CA PRO A 84 10.43 4.75 11.58
C PRO A 84 9.72 4.47 12.92
N HIS A 85 8.68 3.64 12.94
CA HIS A 85 7.94 3.34 14.16
C HIS A 85 8.57 2.20 14.97
N THR A 86 9.09 1.18 14.31
CA THR A 86 9.60 -0.04 14.96
C THR A 86 11.13 -0.16 14.92
N GLY A 87 11.81 0.60 14.06
CA GLY A 87 13.24 0.48 13.80
C GLY A 87 13.64 -0.84 13.12
N HIS A 88 12.65 -1.64 12.71
CA HIS A 88 12.85 -2.89 11.99
C HIS A 88 12.66 -2.69 10.49
N SER A 89 13.19 -3.62 9.68
CA SER A 89 12.95 -3.62 8.24
C SER A 89 11.46 -3.57 7.91
N LEU A 90 11.08 -2.72 6.96
CA LEU A 90 9.70 -2.56 6.48
C LEU A 90 9.11 -3.88 5.99
N MET A 91 9.96 -4.79 5.50
CA MET A 91 9.57 -6.12 5.06
C MET A 91 8.97 -6.97 6.19
N LYS A 92 9.34 -6.74 7.46
CA LYS A 92 8.78 -7.50 8.59
C LYS A 92 7.29 -7.23 8.84
N ARG A 93 6.78 -6.09 8.36
CA ARG A 93 5.35 -5.74 8.44
C ARG A 93 4.63 -5.80 7.10
N THR A 94 5.30 -6.24 6.03
CA THR A 94 4.75 -6.21 4.67
C THR A 94 4.51 -7.62 4.13
N VAL A 95 3.29 -7.86 3.66
CA VAL A 95 2.95 -9.02 2.83
C VAL A 95 2.85 -8.54 1.39
N LEU A 96 3.72 -9.05 0.52
CA LEU A 96 3.71 -8.72 -0.92
C LEU A 96 3.11 -9.87 -1.72
N ILE A 97 2.08 -9.56 -2.49
CA ILE A 97 1.47 -10.45 -3.49
C ILE A 97 1.71 -9.81 -4.85
N ALA A 98 2.56 -10.41 -5.66
CA ALA A 98 2.89 -9.91 -6.99
C ALA A 98 2.37 -10.85 -8.07
N ASN A 99 1.62 -10.29 -9.01
CA ASN A 99 1.18 -10.94 -10.22
C ASN A 99 1.44 -10.00 -11.40
N THR A 100 2.54 -10.24 -12.11
CA THR A 100 3.04 -9.33 -13.13
C THR A 100 2.23 -9.39 -14.43
N SER A 101 2.39 -8.40 -15.31
CA SER A 101 1.65 -8.28 -16.57
C SER A 101 1.85 -9.46 -17.55
N ASP A 102 2.86 -10.29 -17.35
CA ASP A 102 3.19 -11.49 -18.14
C ASP A 102 2.71 -12.81 -17.51
N MET A 103 2.19 -12.77 -16.27
CA MET A 103 1.63 -13.94 -15.59
C MET A 103 0.18 -14.26 -16.05
N PRO A 104 -0.28 -15.52 -15.86
CA PRO A 104 -1.59 -15.98 -16.35
C PRO A 104 -2.75 -15.09 -15.91
N VAL A 105 -3.69 -14.85 -16.83
CA VAL A 105 -4.88 -14.01 -16.58
C VAL A 105 -5.70 -14.55 -15.41
N ALA A 106 -5.82 -15.86 -15.27
CA ALA A 106 -6.53 -16.51 -14.17
C ALA A 106 -5.92 -16.26 -12.79
N ALA A 107 -4.66 -15.82 -12.70
CA ALA A 107 -4.04 -15.44 -11.43
C ALA A 107 -4.36 -13.99 -11.01
N ARG A 108 -5.03 -13.19 -11.87
CA ARG A 108 -5.35 -11.78 -11.64
C ARG A 108 -6.70 -11.56 -10.94
N GLU A 109 -7.59 -12.53 -11.06
CA GLU A 109 -8.93 -12.56 -10.45
C GLU A 109 -8.86 -13.16 -9.05
#